data_AF-A0ABD5X7V3-F1
#
_entry.id   AF-A0ABD5X7V3-F1
#
_cell.length_a   1.000
_cell.length_b   1.000
_cell.length_c   1.000
_cell.angle_alpha   90.00
_cell.angle_beta   90.00
_cell.angle_gamma   90.00
#
_symmetry.space_group_name_H-M   'P 1'
#
loop_
_entity.id
_entity.type
_entity.pdbx_description
1 polymer ?
#
loop_
_entity_poly.entity_id
_entity_poly.type
_entity_poly.pdbx_seq_one_letter_code
_entity_poly.pdbx_strand_id
1 'polypeptide(L)'
;MTVFSGSEAIRVFLEEFDSWLSESVTVYLLGGSAMTVHGLKDQTEDIDLALGVVSEFEHVYQTLTSKGFSVVGEPTESFEGVGKTVELHHAERGLQIDLFERQVVGKVWITDRMHDRAEEFWTGRHATAHILSDEDMFLLKAVSGGDLGSGRRRDIEDMRTYAQRGLDYEVILTEIDDQRPFNTGSTEARQIRDRSHPLFAIEIAVNSLSGLPDAFIDRIETFATAFEIEYTILKAVDEGINGVEAIQERALSNVRALSGDQEDAVNDAIERLVTKDILEYDGETVRLR
;
A
#
# COMPACT_ATOMS: atom_id res chain seq x y z
N MET A 1 9.81 19.40 -15.65
CA MET A 1 8.94 19.03 -14.51
C MET A 1 9.03 20.18 -13.52
N THR A 2 7.89 20.66 -13.06
CA THR A 2 7.81 21.67 -12.00
C THR A 2 8.15 20.99 -10.68
N VAL A 3 8.82 21.72 -9.80
CA VAL A 3 9.26 21.22 -8.50
C VAL A 3 8.58 22.05 -7.43
N PHE A 4 8.03 21.38 -6.42
CA PHE A 4 7.40 22.02 -5.27
C PHE A 4 8.41 22.07 -4.13
N SER A 5 8.88 23.27 -3.79
CA SER A 5 9.87 23.47 -2.73
C SER A 5 9.21 24.04 -1.47
N GLY A 6 9.33 23.31 -0.37
CA GLY A 6 8.73 23.66 0.92
C GLY A 6 7.20 23.63 0.93
N SER A 7 6.63 23.82 2.13
CA SER A 7 5.18 23.77 2.36
C SER A 7 4.40 24.86 1.64
N GLU A 8 5.01 26.01 1.38
CA GLU A 8 4.35 27.15 0.70
C GLU A 8 4.00 26.82 -0.75
N ALA A 9 4.87 26.13 -1.49
CA ALA A 9 4.57 25.70 -2.86
C ALA A 9 3.37 24.74 -2.91
N ILE A 10 3.24 23.87 -1.91
CA ILE A 10 2.10 22.96 -1.76
C ILE A 10 0.82 23.75 -1.44
N ARG A 11 0.89 24.75 -0.56
CA ARG A 11 -0.26 25.63 -0.24
C ARG A 11 -0.77 26.40 -1.44
N VAL A 12 0.12 26.98 -2.24
CA VAL A 12 -0.25 27.68 -3.47
C VAL A 12 -0.94 26.74 -4.45
N PHE A 13 -0.45 25.49 -4.58
CA PHE A 13 -1.13 24.48 -5.37
C PHE A 13 -2.53 24.15 -4.82
N LEU A 14 -2.67 23.95 -3.51
CA LEU A 14 -3.95 23.64 -2.87
C LEU A 14 -4.97 24.77 -3.00
N GLU A 15 -4.54 26.04 -2.90
CA GLU A 15 -5.39 27.21 -3.17
C GLU A 15 -5.91 27.23 -4.61
N GLU A 16 -5.05 26.90 -5.57
CA GLU A 16 -5.46 26.81 -6.97
C GLU A 16 -6.40 25.62 -7.21
N PHE A 17 -6.06 24.46 -6.63
CA PHE A 17 -6.86 23.24 -6.68
C PHE A 17 -8.27 23.45 -6.12
N ASP A 18 -8.39 24.11 -4.98
CA ASP A 18 -9.66 24.49 -4.35
C ASP A 18 -10.56 25.35 -5.25
N SER A 19 -9.94 26.27 -6.00
CA SER A 19 -10.65 27.12 -6.95
C SER A 19 -11.19 26.36 -8.17
N TRP A 20 -10.70 25.15 -8.42
CA TRP A 20 -11.17 24.31 -9.52
C TRP A 20 -12.37 23.44 -9.15
N LEU A 21 -12.54 23.15 -7.87
CA LEU A 21 -13.58 22.25 -7.37
C LEU A 21 -14.93 22.96 -7.25
N SER A 22 -16.00 22.21 -7.52
CA SER A 22 -17.39 22.65 -7.33
C SER A 22 -18.07 22.06 -6.10
N GLU A 23 -17.47 21.03 -5.50
CA GLU A 23 -17.98 20.29 -4.34
C GLU A 23 -16.84 20.09 -3.35
N SER A 24 -17.19 19.91 -2.07
CA SER A 24 -16.21 19.72 -1.01
C SER A 24 -15.57 18.33 -1.08
N VAL A 25 -14.26 18.25 -0.84
CA VAL A 25 -13.47 17.02 -0.84
C VAL A 25 -12.46 17.03 0.29
N THR A 26 -12.16 15.85 0.81
CA THR A 26 -11.07 15.63 1.76
C THR A 26 -9.97 14.85 1.07
N VAL A 27 -8.77 15.44 1.00
CA VAL A 27 -7.59 14.83 0.39
C VAL A 27 -6.51 14.55 1.42
N TYR A 28 -5.78 13.47 1.24
CA TYR A 28 -4.61 13.10 2.03
C TYR A 28 -3.38 13.29 1.16
N LEU A 29 -2.50 14.21 1.55
CA LEU A 29 -1.18 14.35 0.93
C LEU A 29 -0.34 13.15 1.34
N LEU A 30 0.25 12.48 0.36
CA LEU A 30 1.13 11.32 0.58
C LEU A 30 2.54 11.60 0.05
N GLY A 31 3.37 10.57 0.05
CA GLY A 31 4.65 10.54 -0.64
C GLY A 31 5.57 11.73 -0.35
N GLY A 32 6.19 12.26 -1.40
CA GLY A 32 7.14 13.37 -1.29
C GLY A 32 6.47 14.68 -0.88
N SER A 33 5.18 14.85 -1.22
CA SER A 33 4.43 16.07 -0.90
C SER A 33 4.20 16.22 0.60
N ALA A 34 3.76 15.15 1.29
CA ALA A 34 3.64 15.11 2.74
C ALA A 34 4.97 15.37 3.45
N MET A 35 6.05 14.70 2.99
CA MET A 35 7.39 14.90 3.55
C MET A 35 7.88 16.34 3.39
N THR A 36 7.60 16.98 2.25
CA THR A 36 7.96 18.37 1.99
C THR A 36 7.22 19.32 2.93
N VAL A 37 5.94 19.06 3.20
CA VAL A 37 5.17 19.84 4.17
C VAL A 37 5.76 19.75 5.58
N HIS A 38 6.18 18.56 6.01
CA HIS A 38 6.82 18.37 7.32
C HIS A 38 8.29 18.81 7.37
N GLY A 39 8.84 19.35 6.27
CA GLY A 39 10.25 19.76 6.19
C GLY A 39 11.23 18.58 6.24
N LEU A 40 10.76 17.36 5.94
CA LEU A 40 11.57 16.14 5.83
C LEU A 40 12.25 16.02 4.47
N LYS A 41 11.73 16.75 3.47
CA LYS A 41 12.34 16.95 2.15
C LYS A 41 12.31 18.42 1.78
N ASP A 42 13.34 18.87 1.10
CA ASP A 42 13.40 20.25 0.59
C ASP A 42 12.39 20.48 -0.55
N GLN A 43 12.14 19.43 -1.35
CA GLN A 43 11.30 19.50 -2.53
C GLN A 43 10.70 18.16 -2.95
N THR A 44 9.60 18.22 -3.71
CA THR A 44 8.99 17.10 -4.43
C THR A 44 8.73 17.43 -5.91
N GLU A 45 8.67 16.40 -6.75
CA GLU A 45 8.46 16.54 -8.21
C GLU A 45 6.98 16.32 -8.61
N ASP A 46 6.24 15.66 -7.72
CA ASP A 46 4.85 15.21 -7.86
C ASP A 46 4.05 15.53 -6.59
N ILE A 47 2.73 15.71 -6.77
CA ILE A 47 1.76 15.81 -5.67
C ILE A 47 0.97 14.51 -5.59
N ASP A 48 1.11 13.81 -4.48
CA ASP A 48 0.33 12.59 -4.20
C ASP A 48 -0.97 12.97 -3.47
N LEU A 49 -2.13 12.69 -4.05
CA LEU A 49 -3.44 12.93 -3.46
C LEU A 49 -4.22 11.62 -3.31
N ALA A 50 -4.50 11.20 -2.08
CA ALA A 50 -5.43 10.11 -1.82
C ALA A 50 -6.78 10.62 -1.32
N LEU A 51 -7.86 9.92 -1.70
CA LEU A 51 -9.22 10.25 -1.32
C LEU A 51 -9.88 9.06 -0.63
N GLY A 52 -10.53 9.31 0.51
CA GLY A 52 -11.24 8.28 1.29
C GLY A 52 -12.61 7.91 0.69
N VAL A 53 -13.11 8.69 -0.27
CA VAL A 53 -14.46 8.54 -0.83
C VAL A 53 -14.42 8.47 -2.35
N VAL A 54 -15.09 7.47 -2.94
CA VAL A 54 -15.10 7.21 -4.40
C VAL A 54 -15.66 8.39 -5.19
N SER A 55 -16.77 8.98 -4.73
CA SER A 55 -17.38 10.12 -5.42
C SER A 55 -16.48 11.35 -5.41
N GLU A 56 -15.71 11.56 -4.34
CA GLU A 56 -14.73 12.64 -4.28
C GLU A 56 -13.57 12.38 -5.24
N PHE A 57 -13.08 11.13 -5.32
CA PHE A 57 -12.06 10.74 -6.28
C PHE A 57 -12.51 11.04 -7.72
N GLU A 58 -13.72 10.63 -8.10
CA GLU A 58 -14.27 10.88 -9.43
C GLU A 58 -14.40 12.38 -9.71
N HIS A 59 -14.91 13.15 -8.73
CA HIS A 59 -15.02 14.60 -8.86
C HIS A 59 -13.65 15.27 -9.07
N VAL A 60 -12.64 14.88 -8.29
CA VAL A 60 -11.26 15.39 -8.43
C VAL A 60 -10.66 14.98 -9.77
N TYR A 61 -10.79 13.71 -10.16
CA TYR A 61 -10.28 13.20 -11.43
C TYR A 61 -10.86 13.97 -12.63
N GLN A 62 -12.19 14.12 -12.70
CA GLN A 62 -12.85 14.87 -13.76
C GLN A 62 -12.45 16.35 -13.74
N THR A 63 -12.31 16.94 -12.56
CA THR A 63 -11.86 18.33 -12.40
C THR A 63 -10.45 18.50 -12.97
N LEU A 64 -9.49 17.65 -12.60
CA LEU A 64 -8.12 17.70 -13.11
C LEU A 64 -8.07 17.51 -14.63
N THR A 65 -8.80 16.52 -15.17
CA THR A 65 -8.88 16.33 -16.63
C THR A 65 -9.45 17.57 -17.34
N SER A 66 -10.48 18.20 -16.79
CA SER A 66 -11.05 19.44 -17.35
C SER A 66 -10.08 20.63 -17.33
N LYS A 67 -9.08 20.60 -16.43
CA LYS A 67 -8.01 21.59 -16.31
C LYS A 67 -6.79 21.26 -17.18
N GLY A 68 -6.87 20.25 -18.04
CA GLY A 68 -5.82 19.93 -19.01
C GLY A 68 -4.79 18.89 -18.54
N PHE A 69 -5.02 18.24 -17.39
CA PHE A 69 -4.22 17.08 -17.01
C PHE A 69 -4.59 15.88 -17.88
N SER A 70 -3.58 15.18 -18.40
CA SER A 70 -3.75 13.94 -19.17
C SER A 70 -3.26 12.75 -18.36
N VAL A 71 -3.95 11.62 -18.47
CA VAL A 71 -3.52 10.35 -17.87
C VAL A 71 -2.24 9.88 -18.55
N VAL A 72 -1.21 9.60 -17.76
CA VAL A 72 0.08 9.06 -18.22
C VAL A 72 0.36 7.66 -17.69
N GLY A 73 -0.37 7.23 -16.65
CA GLY A 73 -0.29 5.89 -16.09
C GLY A 73 -1.54 5.51 -15.30
N GLU A 74 -1.90 4.23 -15.32
CA GLU A 74 -2.98 3.67 -14.51
C GLU A 74 -2.48 2.38 -13.82
N PRO A 75 -1.67 2.50 -12.74
CA PRO A 75 -1.00 1.36 -12.11
C PRO A 75 -1.93 0.23 -11.68
N THR A 76 -3.21 0.53 -11.43
CA THR A 76 -4.19 -0.44 -10.96
C THR A 76 -5.21 -0.87 -11.99
N GLU A 77 -5.11 -0.44 -13.26
CA GLU A 77 -6.08 -0.78 -14.31
C GLU A 77 -6.25 -2.31 -14.46
N SER A 78 -5.17 -3.06 -14.28
CA SER A 78 -5.16 -4.52 -14.43
C SER A 78 -5.57 -5.31 -13.18
N PHE A 79 -5.98 -4.63 -12.10
CA PHE A 79 -6.40 -5.27 -10.84
C PHE A 79 -7.90 -5.12 -10.64
N GLU A 80 -8.54 -6.20 -10.21
CA GLU A 80 -9.97 -6.21 -9.91
C GLU A 80 -10.21 -5.95 -8.42
N GLY A 81 -11.29 -5.22 -8.10
CA GLY A 81 -11.72 -5.02 -6.71
C GLY A 81 -10.81 -4.13 -5.86
N VAL A 82 -9.87 -3.41 -6.47
CA VAL A 82 -8.97 -2.46 -5.79
C VAL A 82 -9.36 -1.01 -6.06
N GLY A 83 -8.84 -0.12 -5.23
CA GLY A 83 -8.90 1.32 -5.47
C GLY A 83 -8.13 1.74 -6.73
N LYS A 84 -8.73 2.63 -7.54
CA LYS A 84 -8.08 3.18 -8.73
C LYS A 84 -6.89 4.07 -8.36
N THR A 85 -5.76 3.88 -9.04
CA THR A 85 -4.61 4.80 -9.03
C THR A 85 -4.42 5.36 -10.43
N VAL A 86 -4.27 6.68 -10.55
CA VAL A 86 -4.06 7.36 -11.82
C VAL A 86 -2.94 8.38 -11.69
N GLU A 87 -1.96 8.30 -12.59
CA GLU A 87 -0.89 9.27 -12.73
C GLU A 87 -1.29 10.29 -13.80
N LEU A 88 -1.33 11.57 -13.43
CA LEU A 88 -1.82 12.67 -14.24
C LEU A 88 -0.70 13.68 -14.48
N HIS A 89 -0.55 14.13 -15.73
CA HIS A 89 0.45 15.13 -16.09
C HIS A 89 -0.16 16.30 -16.87
N HIS A 90 0.17 17.53 -16.45
CA HIS A 90 -0.16 18.75 -17.19
C HIS A 90 1.07 19.24 -17.96
N ALA A 91 1.18 18.86 -19.23
CA ALA A 91 2.39 19.08 -20.04
C ALA A 91 2.88 20.53 -20.11
N GLU A 92 1.98 21.50 -20.29
CA GLU A 92 2.38 22.92 -20.40
C GLU A 92 2.91 23.51 -19.08
N ARG A 93 2.40 23.02 -17.96
CA ARG A 93 2.77 23.47 -16.60
C ARG A 93 3.83 22.58 -15.97
N GLY A 94 4.13 21.44 -16.58
CA GLY A 94 5.02 20.42 -16.05
C GLY A 94 4.61 19.87 -14.68
N LEU A 95 3.32 19.90 -14.33
CA LEU A 95 2.81 19.38 -13.06
C LEU A 95 2.49 17.90 -13.18
N GLN A 96 2.87 17.11 -12.18
CA GLN A 96 2.47 15.71 -12.03
C GLN A 96 1.65 15.54 -10.74
N ILE A 97 0.57 14.78 -10.84
CA ILE A 97 -0.30 14.42 -9.73
C ILE A 97 -0.52 12.91 -9.78
N ASP A 98 -0.24 12.24 -8.66
CA ASP A 98 -0.59 10.84 -8.48
C ASP A 98 -1.85 10.78 -7.62
N LEU A 99 -2.95 10.28 -8.18
CA LEU A 99 -4.29 10.29 -7.59
C LEU A 99 -4.69 8.88 -7.17
N PHE A 100 -5.05 8.69 -5.90
CA PHE A 100 -5.36 7.39 -5.31
C PHE A 100 -6.80 7.36 -4.77
N GLU A 101 -7.60 6.38 -5.20
CA GLU A 101 -8.95 6.12 -4.70
C GLU A 101 -8.88 5.12 -3.54
N ARG A 102 -8.96 5.58 -2.28
CA ARG A 102 -9.05 4.77 -1.04
C ARG A 102 -7.93 3.77 -0.76
N GLN A 103 -7.10 3.45 -1.74
CA GLN A 103 -6.07 2.43 -1.66
C GLN A 103 -4.84 2.88 -2.45
N VAL A 104 -3.68 2.75 -1.85
CA VAL A 104 -2.40 3.12 -2.45
C VAL A 104 -1.92 1.97 -3.34
N VAL A 105 -2.00 2.18 -4.66
CA VAL A 105 -1.52 1.25 -5.71
C VAL A 105 -2.08 -0.17 -5.57
N GLY A 106 -3.34 -0.29 -5.13
CA GLY A 106 -4.00 -1.58 -4.96
C GLY A 106 -3.44 -2.44 -3.82
N LYS A 107 -2.78 -1.83 -2.83
CA LYS A 107 -2.08 -2.54 -1.75
C LYS A 107 -2.57 -2.17 -0.35
N VAL A 108 -2.36 -0.94 0.09
CA VAL A 108 -2.72 -0.48 1.46
C VAL A 108 -3.91 0.45 1.39
N TRP A 109 -4.91 0.21 2.23
CA TRP A 109 -6.09 1.06 2.33
C TRP A 109 -5.81 2.29 3.17
N ILE A 110 -6.37 3.43 2.77
CA ILE A 110 -6.49 4.60 3.64
C ILE A 110 -7.73 4.37 4.51
N THR A 111 -7.51 3.95 5.76
CA THR A 111 -8.58 3.52 6.67
C THR A 111 -9.10 4.67 7.54
N ASP A 112 -10.28 4.49 8.14
CA ASP A 112 -10.82 5.44 9.13
C ASP A 112 -9.84 5.69 10.28
N ARG A 113 -9.09 4.66 10.71
CA ARG A 113 -8.05 4.82 11.75
C ARG A 113 -6.89 5.71 11.29
N MET A 114 -6.48 5.60 10.02
CA MET A 114 -5.49 6.51 9.44
C MET A 114 -6.05 7.95 9.38
N HIS A 115 -7.34 8.09 9.05
CA HIS A 115 -8.03 9.38 9.05
C HIS A 115 -8.06 10.02 10.45
N ASP A 116 -8.39 9.24 11.49
CA ASP A 116 -8.46 9.70 12.88
C ASP A 116 -7.12 10.21 13.42
N ARG A 117 -6.01 9.68 12.90
CA ARG A 117 -4.64 10.12 13.24
C ARG A 117 -4.11 11.23 12.35
N ALA A 118 -4.79 11.56 11.26
CA ALA A 118 -4.29 12.52 10.29
C ALA A 118 -4.41 13.97 10.80
N GLU A 119 -3.40 14.78 10.48
CA GLU A 119 -3.37 16.20 10.85
C GLU A 119 -3.88 17.06 9.70
N GLU A 120 -4.74 18.04 10.00
CA GLU A 120 -5.15 19.05 9.02
C GLU A 120 -3.95 19.96 8.68
N PHE A 121 -3.58 20.01 7.40
CA PHE A 121 -2.52 20.88 6.91
C PHE A 121 -3.05 22.19 6.34
N TRP A 122 -4.16 22.12 5.60
CA TRP A 122 -4.71 23.23 4.84
C TRP A 122 -6.21 23.06 4.61
N THR A 123 -6.96 24.15 4.69
CA THR A 123 -8.41 24.17 4.47
C THR A 123 -8.79 25.38 3.62
N GLY A 124 -9.52 25.11 2.54
CA GLY A 124 -10.10 26.08 1.63
C GLY A 124 -11.62 26.09 1.68
N ARG A 125 -12.24 26.49 0.56
CA ARG A 125 -13.71 26.51 0.44
C ARG A 125 -14.28 25.13 0.13
N HIS A 126 -13.58 24.36 -0.69
CA HIS A 126 -13.97 23.06 -1.21
C HIS A 126 -12.96 21.97 -0.86
N ALA A 127 -11.66 22.25 -0.79
CA ALA A 127 -10.67 21.25 -0.40
C ALA A 127 -10.26 21.40 1.07
N THR A 128 -10.19 20.27 1.77
CA THR A 128 -9.45 20.13 3.03
C THR A 128 -8.35 19.09 2.82
N ALA A 129 -7.11 19.49 3.06
CA ALA A 129 -5.93 18.64 2.92
C ALA A 129 -5.38 18.23 4.28
N HIS A 130 -5.26 16.92 4.47
CA HIS A 130 -4.64 16.30 5.64
C HIS A 130 -3.31 15.64 5.28
N ILE A 131 -2.51 15.37 6.30
CA ILE A 131 -1.31 14.53 6.21
C ILE A 131 -1.47 13.38 7.21
N LEU A 132 -1.17 12.17 6.77
CA LEU A 132 -1.22 10.99 7.62
C LEU A 132 -0.11 11.04 8.69
N SER A 133 -0.30 10.27 9.76
CA SER A 133 0.71 10.14 10.83
C SER A 133 2.05 9.62 10.30
N ASP A 134 3.12 9.86 11.05
CA ASP A 134 4.45 9.35 10.70
C ASP A 134 4.48 7.82 10.59
N GLU A 135 3.70 7.12 11.43
CA GLU A 135 3.50 5.66 11.41
C GLU A 135 2.85 5.18 10.11
N ASP A 136 1.78 5.85 9.70
CA ASP A 136 1.04 5.54 8.48
C ASP A 136 1.89 5.81 7.23
N MET A 137 2.62 6.93 7.23
CA MET A 137 3.55 7.26 6.16
C MET A 137 4.71 6.26 6.09
N PHE A 138 5.24 5.80 7.22
CA PHE A 138 6.23 4.72 7.25
C PHE A 138 5.69 3.44 6.62
N LEU A 139 4.47 3.02 6.96
CA LEU A 139 3.82 1.84 6.39
C LEU A 139 3.68 1.96 4.86
N LEU A 140 3.16 3.09 4.37
CA LEU A 140 3.00 3.32 2.92
C LEU A 140 4.35 3.26 2.20
N LYS A 141 5.41 3.83 2.78
CA LYS A 141 6.78 3.79 2.24
C LYS A 141 7.39 2.39 2.29
N ALA A 142 7.07 1.58 3.29
CA ALA A 142 7.51 0.19 3.37
C ALA A 142 6.97 -0.62 2.19
N VAL A 143 5.68 -0.47 1.89
CA VAL A 143 5.03 -1.17 0.78
C VAL A 143 5.62 -0.75 -0.57
N SER A 144 5.88 0.54 -0.78
CA SER A 144 6.45 1.01 -2.04
C SER A 144 7.93 0.69 -2.19
N GLY A 145 8.71 0.84 -1.13
CA GLY A 145 10.17 0.67 -1.13
C GLY A 145 10.64 -0.79 -1.19
N GLY A 146 9.88 -1.71 -0.58
CA GLY A 146 10.18 -3.14 -0.62
C GLY A 146 9.53 -3.90 -1.79
N ASP A 147 8.65 -3.25 -2.55
CA ASP A 147 8.15 -3.81 -3.81
C ASP A 147 9.28 -3.88 -4.85
N LEU A 148 9.77 -5.09 -5.09
CA LEU A 148 10.87 -5.35 -6.02
C LEU A 148 10.56 -4.92 -7.46
N GLY A 149 9.28 -4.85 -7.84
CA GLY A 149 8.84 -4.44 -9.17
C GLY A 149 8.71 -2.91 -9.34
N SER A 150 8.67 -2.14 -8.25
CA SER A 150 8.37 -0.70 -8.30
C SER A 150 9.59 0.16 -8.68
N GLY A 151 10.81 -0.33 -8.41
CA GLY A 151 12.04 0.45 -8.55
C GLY A 151 12.19 1.59 -7.52
N ARG A 152 11.26 1.73 -6.56
CA ARG A 152 11.21 2.85 -5.60
C ARG A 152 12.09 2.64 -4.36
N ARG A 153 13.32 2.13 -4.55
CA ARG A 153 14.28 1.90 -3.44
C ARG A 153 14.57 3.15 -2.60
N ARG A 154 14.40 4.35 -3.17
CA ARG A 154 14.51 5.62 -2.44
C ARG A 154 13.53 5.75 -1.27
N ASP A 155 12.40 5.04 -1.31
CA ASP A 155 11.42 5.05 -0.20
C ASP A 155 11.97 4.38 1.06
N ILE A 156 13.01 3.53 0.97
CA ILE A 156 13.72 3.00 2.15
C ILE A 156 14.46 4.13 2.90
N GLU A 157 14.98 5.14 2.18
CA GLU A 157 15.58 6.31 2.81
C GLU A 157 14.52 7.18 3.50
N ASP A 158 13.34 7.31 2.89
CA ASP A 158 12.20 8.01 3.49
C ASP A 158 11.75 7.31 4.80
N MET A 159 11.66 5.98 4.80
CA MET A 159 11.36 5.21 6.00
C MET A 159 12.38 5.46 7.12
N ARG A 160 13.68 5.56 6.79
CA ARG A 160 14.71 5.87 7.79
C ARG A 160 14.48 7.23 8.44
N THR A 161 14.06 8.22 7.66
CA THR A 161 13.71 9.55 8.17
C THR A 161 12.55 9.49 9.16
N TYR A 162 11.49 8.73 8.84
CA TYR A 162 10.37 8.53 9.75
C TYR A 162 10.78 7.76 11.02
N ALA A 163 11.53 6.67 10.90
CA ALA A 163 12.00 5.89 12.06
C ALA A 163 12.80 6.73 13.07
N GLN A 164 13.61 7.69 12.58
CA GLN A 164 14.40 8.60 13.41
C GLN A 164 13.57 9.61 14.21
N ARG A 165 12.28 9.80 13.85
CA ARG A 165 11.36 10.71 14.54
C ARG A 165 10.70 10.07 15.78
N GLY A 166 10.90 8.75 15.96
CA GLY A 166 10.39 8.01 17.10
C GLY A 166 8.95 7.54 16.88
N LEU A 167 8.80 6.49 16.07
CA LEU A 167 7.50 5.90 15.73
C LEU A 167 6.94 5.03 16.85
N ASP A 168 5.62 5.02 16.98
CA ASP A 168 4.91 3.95 17.68
C ASP A 168 4.70 2.75 16.76
N TYR A 169 5.61 1.78 16.85
CA TYR A 169 5.59 0.58 16.02
C TYR A 169 4.35 -0.31 16.23
N GLU A 170 3.68 -0.24 17.39
CA GLU A 170 2.46 -1.01 17.64
C GLU A 170 1.28 -0.50 16.80
N VAL A 171 1.23 0.80 16.51
CA VAL A 171 0.24 1.39 15.59
C VAL A 171 0.41 0.79 14.19
N ILE A 172 1.66 0.67 13.72
CA ILE A 172 1.97 0.09 12.40
C ILE A 172 1.57 -1.39 12.35
N LEU A 173 1.92 -2.16 13.38
CA LEU A 173 1.57 -3.58 13.47
C LEU A 173 0.06 -3.80 13.52
N THR A 174 -0.66 -2.98 14.29
CA THR A 174 -2.12 -3.02 14.40
C THR A 174 -2.76 -2.70 13.05
N GLU A 175 -2.25 -1.68 12.34
CA GLU A 175 -2.78 -1.32 11.03
C GLU A 175 -2.55 -2.43 9.99
N ILE A 176 -1.39 -3.09 10.00
CA ILE A 176 -1.11 -4.25 9.15
C ILE A 176 -2.08 -5.40 9.46
N ASP A 177 -2.31 -5.71 10.74
CA ASP A 177 -3.15 -6.84 11.13
C ASP A 177 -4.62 -6.59 10.79
N ASP A 178 -5.14 -5.41 11.09
CA ASP A 178 -6.53 -5.03 10.85
C ASP A 178 -6.86 -4.87 9.35
N GLN A 179 -5.87 -4.59 8.50
CA GLN A 179 -6.07 -4.53 7.05
C GLN A 179 -6.02 -5.90 6.38
N ARG A 180 -5.70 -7.00 7.09
CA ARG A 180 -5.61 -8.32 6.47
C ARG A 180 -7.00 -8.99 6.37
N PRO A 181 -7.33 -9.61 5.21
CA PRO A 181 -6.54 -9.62 3.99
C PRO A 181 -6.57 -8.27 3.27
N PHE A 182 -5.43 -7.86 2.68
CA PHE A 182 -5.32 -6.55 2.00
C PHE A 182 -6.22 -6.49 0.76
N ASN A 183 -6.30 -7.61 0.03
CA ASN A 183 -7.18 -7.81 -1.11
C ASN A 183 -7.79 -9.22 -1.06
N THR A 184 -8.68 -9.52 -2.01
CA THR A 184 -9.23 -10.87 -2.19
C THR A 184 -9.22 -11.26 -3.68
N GLY A 185 -9.57 -12.51 -3.97
CA GLY A 185 -9.77 -13.04 -5.30
C GLY A 185 -8.53 -12.99 -6.21
N SER A 186 -8.76 -12.64 -7.47
CA SER A 186 -7.75 -12.63 -8.54
C SER A 186 -6.57 -11.70 -8.23
N THR A 187 -6.83 -10.52 -7.66
CA THR A 187 -5.79 -9.54 -7.29
C THR A 187 -4.88 -10.08 -6.20
N GLU A 188 -5.44 -10.57 -5.09
CA GLU A 188 -4.66 -11.12 -3.98
C GLU A 188 -3.81 -12.31 -4.46
N ALA A 189 -4.41 -13.23 -5.22
CA ALA A 189 -3.71 -14.39 -5.77
C ALA A 189 -2.56 -13.96 -6.71
N ARG A 190 -2.77 -12.94 -7.54
CA ARG A 190 -1.74 -12.39 -8.42
C ARG A 190 -0.61 -11.75 -7.62
N GLN A 191 -0.92 -10.93 -6.63
CA GLN A 191 0.08 -10.28 -5.78
C GLN A 191 0.93 -11.29 -4.99
N ILE A 192 0.32 -12.40 -4.56
CA ILE A 192 1.04 -13.49 -3.93
C ILE A 192 2.02 -14.13 -4.92
N ARG A 193 1.55 -14.53 -6.11
CA ARG A 193 2.37 -15.16 -7.15
C ARG A 193 3.53 -14.28 -7.62
N ASP A 194 3.24 -13.01 -7.86
CA ASP A 194 4.20 -12.03 -8.36
C ASP A 194 5.17 -11.56 -7.27
N ARG A 195 4.97 -11.99 -6.01
CA ARG A 195 5.70 -11.51 -4.82
C ARG A 195 5.67 -9.98 -4.72
N SER A 196 4.52 -9.39 -5.05
CA SER A 196 4.24 -7.96 -4.92
C SER A 196 3.29 -7.65 -3.76
N HIS A 197 2.84 -8.68 -3.03
CA HIS A 197 1.96 -8.60 -1.87
C HIS A 197 2.51 -7.67 -0.76
N PRO A 198 1.64 -6.91 -0.05
CA PRO A 198 2.08 -5.95 0.96
C PRO A 198 2.97 -6.53 2.05
N LEU A 199 2.64 -7.70 2.61
CA LEU A 199 3.44 -8.30 3.70
C LEU A 199 4.88 -8.62 3.28
N PHE A 200 5.07 -9.09 2.05
CA PHE A 200 6.40 -9.36 1.51
C PHE A 200 7.17 -8.05 1.27
N ALA A 201 6.52 -7.04 0.69
CA ALA A 201 7.14 -5.74 0.47
C ALA A 201 7.56 -5.09 1.80
N ILE A 202 6.69 -5.11 2.81
CA ILE A 202 6.98 -4.55 4.14
C ILE A 202 8.19 -5.24 4.77
N GLU A 203 8.24 -6.57 4.75
CA GLU A 203 9.38 -7.33 5.28
C GLU A 203 10.68 -6.96 4.57
N ILE A 204 10.70 -6.94 3.24
CA ILE A 204 11.89 -6.57 2.46
C ILE A 204 12.37 -5.17 2.83
N ALA A 205 11.44 -4.22 2.99
CA ALA A 205 11.78 -2.85 3.34
C ALA A 205 12.32 -2.73 4.78
N VAL A 206 11.66 -3.39 5.75
CA VAL A 206 12.05 -3.42 7.16
C VAL A 206 13.43 -4.06 7.33
N ASN A 207 13.69 -5.18 6.66
CA ASN A 207 14.99 -5.87 6.69
C ASN A 207 16.11 -5.09 5.98
N SER A 208 15.77 -4.06 5.20
CA SER A 208 16.73 -3.15 4.59
C SER A 208 17.13 -1.99 5.51
N LEU A 209 16.47 -1.84 6.66
CA LEU A 209 16.78 -0.85 7.68
C LEU A 209 17.55 -1.46 8.84
N SER A 210 18.29 -0.62 9.54
CA SER A 210 18.99 -0.97 10.78
C SER A 210 18.50 -0.09 11.93
N GLY A 211 18.58 -0.61 13.15
CA GLY A 211 18.21 0.11 14.36
C GLY A 211 16.70 0.16 14.65
N LEU A 212 15.90 -0.65 13.94
CA LEU A 212 14.52 -0.90 14.31
C LEU A 212 14.46 -1.85 15.53
N PRO A 213 13.41 -1.79 16.37
CA PRO A 213 13.28 -2.70 17.51
C PRO A 213 13.11 -4.16 17.08
N ASP A 214 13.82 -5.08 17.73
CA ASP A 214 13.75 -6.52 17.43
C ASP A 214 12.31 -7.05 17.50
N ALA A 215 11.55 -6.65 18.52
CA ALA A 215 10.15 -7.05 18.68
C ALA A 215 9.25 -6.61 17.50
N PHE A 216 9.54 -5.47 16.87
CA PHE A 216 8.84 -5.03 15.66
C PHE A 216 9.22 -5.89 14.46
N ILE A 217 10.52 -6.14 14.27
CA ILE A 217 11.04 -6.99 13.19
C ILE A 217 10.45 -8.40 13.29
N ASP A 218 10.50 -9.03 14.47
CA ASP A 218 9.97 -10.38 14.71
C ASP A 218 8.48 -10.50 14.35
N ARG A 219 7.69 -9.44 14.63
CA ARG A 219 6.26 -9.39 14.27
C ARG A 219 6.05 -9.24 12.76
N ILE A 220 6.87 -8.44 12.09
CA ILE A 220 6.84 -8.34 10.62
C ILE A 220 7.23 -9.68 9.98
N GLU A 221 8.27 -10.36 10.47
CA GLU A 221 8.67 -11.69 10.00
C GLU A 221 7.55 -12.73 10.21
N THR A 222 6.80 -12.64 11.31
CA THR A 222 5.62 -13.49 11.54
C THR A 222 4.55 -13.26 10.48
N PHE A 223 4.26 -12.00 10.12
CA PHE A 223 3.32 -11.69 9.05
C PHE A 223 3.82 -12.17 7.68
N ALA A 224 5.10 -11.98 7.39
CA ALA A 224 5.72 -12.43 6.15
C ALA A 224 5.72 -13.96 6.03
N THR A 225 5.94 -14.68 7.13
CA THR A 225 5.83 -16.15 7.17
C THR A 225 4.44 -16.60 6.73
N ALA A 226 3.36 -15.94 7.17
CA ALA A 226 2.01 -16.28 6.72
C ALA A 226 1.87 -16.14 5.20
N PHE A 227 2.47 -15.09 4.61
CA PHE A 227 2.56 -14.92 3.17
C PHE A 227 3.40 -16.01 2.49
N GLU A 228 4.56 -16.40 3.05
CA GLU A 228 5.43 -17.42 2.46
C GLU A 228 4.74 -18.80 2.37
N ILE A 229 3.94 -19.13 3.37
CA ILE A 229 3.13 -20.36 3.38
C ILE A 229 2.09 -20.28 2.25
N GLU A 230 1.33 -19.19 2.17
CA GLU A 230 0.32 -18.99 1.13
C GLU A 230 0.93 -19.01 -0.29
N TYR A 231 2.07 -18.36 -0.47
CA TYR A 231 2.85 -18.43 -1.71
C TYR A 231 3.25 -19.87 -2.07
N THR A 232 3.70 -20.65 -1.08
CA THR A 232 4.11 -22.04 -1.30
C THR A 232 2.93 -22.93 -1.66
N ILE A 233 1.77 -22.72 -1.02
CA ILE A 233 0.52 -23.43 -1.33
C ILE A 233 0.09 -23.11 -2.77
N LEU A 234 -0.04 -21.84 -3.13
CA LEU A 234 -0.48 -21.45 -4.48
C LEU A 234 0.48 -21.98 -5.55
N LYS A 235 1.79 -21.92 -5.31
CA LYS A 235 2.78 -22.51 -6.22
C LYS A 235 2.60 -24.02 -6.36
N ALA A 236 2.27 -24.74 -5.30
CA ALA A 236 2.03 -26.18 -5.36
C ALA A 236 0.79 -26.50 -6.21
N VAL A 237 -0.30 -25.76 -6.01
CA VAL A 237 -1.55 -25.90 -6.78
C VAL A 237 -1.33 -25.56 -8.26
N ASP A 238 -0.60 -24.49 -8.56
CA ASP A 238 -0.24 -24.11 -9.94
C ASP A 238 0.61 -25.20 -10.64
N GLU A 239 1.37 -25.99 -9.88
CA GLU A 239 2.13 -27.15 -10.36
C GLU A 239 1.30 -28.46 -10.40
N GLY A 240 0.01 -28.40 -10.10
CA GLY A 240 -0.93 -29.52 -10.12
C GLY A 240 -0.96 -30.37 -8.85
N ILE A 241 -0.31 -29.93 -7.77
CA ILE A 241 -0.36 -30.60 -6.47
C ILE A 241 -1.58 -30.08 -5.71
N ASN A 242 -2.62 -30.92 -5.66
CA ASN A 242 -3.91 -30.54 -5.09
C ASN A 242 -4.23 -31.25 -3.76
N GLY A 243 -3.52 -32.31 -3.40
CA GLY A 243 -3.76 -33.04 -2.14
C GLY A 243 -3.15 -32.32 -0.94
N VAL A 244 -3.91 -32.17 0.14
CA VAL A 244 -3.49 -31.41 1.33
C VAL A 244 -2.21 -31.97 1.95
N GLU A 245 -2.09 -33.29 2.11
CA GLU A 245 -0.88 -33.92 2.67
C GLU A 245 0.38 -33.57 1.86
N ALA A 246 0.29 -33.60 0.54
CA ALA A 246 1.42 -33.26 -0.33
C ALA A 246 1.76 -31.75 -0.29
N ILE A 247 0.76 -30.90 -0.09
CA ILE A 247 0.94 -29.46 0.09
C ILE A 247 1.61 -29.17 1.44
N GLN A 248 1.19 -29.85 2.51
CA GLN A 248 1.82 -29.75 3.83
C GLN A 248 3.28 -30.14 3.78
N GLU A 249 3.62 -31.32 3.24
CA GLU A 249 5.01 -31.77 3.10
C GLU A 249 5.84 -30.73 2.32
N ARG A 250 5.27 -30.16 1.27
CA ARG A 250 5.93 -29.15 0.46
C ARG A 250 6.11 -27.82 1.20
N ALA A 251 5.11 -27.35 1.94
CA ALA A 251 5.21 -26.12 2.73
C ALA A 251 6.27 -26.27 3.83
N LEU A 252 6.22 -27.35 4.61
CA LEU A 252 7.18 -27.68 5.66
C LEU A 252 8.62 -27.81 5.13
N SER A 253 8.80 -28.25 3.90
CA SER A 253 10.12 -28.38 3.26
C SER A 253 10.68 -27.07 2.70
N ASN A 254 9.84 -26.08 2.40
CA ASN A 254 10.25 -24.86 1.68
C ASN A 254 10.18 -23.58 2.52
N VAL A 255 9.31 -23.52 3.53
CA VAL A 255 9.16 -22.37 4.41
C VAL A 255 10.09 -22.54 5.60
N ARG A 256 11.12 -21.71 5.71
CA ARG A 256 12.19 -21.87 6.71
C ARG A 256 11.72 -21.74 8.15
N ALA A 257 10.71 -20.91 8.37
CA ALA A 257 10.14 -20.66 9.69
C ALA A 257 9.29 -21.84 10.19
N LEU A 258 8.89 -22.76 9.32
CA LEU A 258 8.11 -23.93 9.72
C LEU A 258 9.01 -25.08 10.21
N SER A 259 8.64 -25.67 11.34
CA SER A 259 9.17 -26.96 11.80
C SER A 259 8.28 -28.12 11.33
N GLY A 260 8.84 -29.33 11.25
CA GLY A 260 8.18 -30.50 10.67
C GLY A 260 6.90 -30.99 11.35
N ASP A 261 6.46 -30.35 12.44
CA ASP A 261 5.25 -30.62 13.21
C ASP A 261 4.19 -29.50 13.11
N GLN A 262 4.39 -28.50 12.26
CA GLN A 262 3.48 -27.35 12.10
C GLN A 262 2.50 -27.49 10.92
N GLU A 263 1.92 -28.68 10.74
CA GLU A 263 0.90 -28.93 9.71
C GLU A 263 -0.34 -28.01 9.88
N ASP A 264 -0.71 -27.68 11.12
CA ASP A 264 -1.83 -26.78 11.43
C ASP A 264 -1.63 -25.38 10.82
N ALA A 265 -0.40 -24.86 10.79
CA ALA A 265 -0.12 -23.55 10.20
C ALA A 265 -0.37 -23.53 8.68
N VAL A 266 -0.16 -24.68 8.01
CA VAL A 266 -0.46 -24.86 6.59
C VAL A 266 -1.96 -24.99 6.37
N ASN A 267 -2.67 -25.72 7.24
CA ASN A 267 -4.13 -25.83 7.19
C ASN A 267 -4.80 -24.47 7.39
N ASP A 268 -4.36 -23.69 8.37
CA ASP A 268 -4.84 -22.33 8.61
C ASP A 268 -4.58 -21.44 7.37
N ALA A 269 -3.46 -21.63 6.67
CA ALA A 269 -3.16 -20.90 5.44
C ALA A 269 -4.08 -21.31 4.28
N ILE A 270 -4.43 -22.58 4.15
CA ILE A 270 -5.44 -23.05 3.19
C ILE A 270 -6.78 -22.38 3.50
N GLU A 271 -7.23 -22.38 4.76
CA GLU A 271 -8.48 -21.73 5.18
C GLU A 271 -8.47 -20.23 4.90
N ARG A 272 -7.34 -19.54 5.13
CA ARG A 272 -7.18 -18.13 4.74
C ARG A 272 -7.32 -17.94 3.23
N LEU A 273 -6.68 -18.77 2.41
CA LEU A 273 -6.79 -18.69 0.94
C LEU A 273 -8.22 -18.97 0.45
N VAL A 274 -8.97 -19.84 1.12
CA VAL A 274 -10.40 -20.06 0.86
C VAL A 274 -11.21 -18.82 1.23
N THR A 275 -10.97 -18.25 2.42
CA THR A 275 -11.63 -17.02 2.90
C THR A 275 -11.35 -15.81 2.01
N LYS A 276 -10.15 -15.77 1.39
CA LYS A 276 -9.76 -14.77 0.40
C LYS A 276 -10.38 -15.01 -0.99
N ASP A 277 -11.28 -15.99 -1.15
CA ASP A 277 -11.88 -16.38 -2.44
C ASP A 277 -10.85 -16.81 -3.51
N ILE A 278 -9.70 -17.37 -3.11
CA ILE A 278 -8.64 -17.83 -4.03
C ILE A 278 -8.72 -19.33 -4.29
N LEU A 279 -8.99 -20.10 -3.23
CA LEU A 279 -9.07 -21.56 -3.28
C LEU A 279 -10.48 -22.06 -2.93
N GLU A 280 -10.79 -23.24 -3.45
CA GLU A 280 -11.83 -24.13 -2.93
C GLU A 280 -11.14 -25.29 -2.19
N TYR A 281 -11.72 -25.72 -1.08
CA TYR A 281 -11.21 -26.81 -0.23
C TYR A 281 -12.34 -27.78 0.14
N ASP A 282 -12.17 -29.07 -0.13
CA ASP A 282 -13.18 -30.11 0.12
C ASP A 282 -12.86 -31.05 1.30
N GLY A 283 -11.78 -30.77 2.03
CA GLY A 283 -11.29 -31.61 3.14
C GLY A 283 -10.02 -32.38 2.79
N GLU A 284 -9.88 -32.85 1.56
CA GLU A 284 -8.74 -33.67 1.11
C GLU A 284 -7.93 -33.00 0.01
N THR A 285 -8.60 -32.20 -0.83
CA THR A 285 -8.00 -31.50 -1.96
C THR A 285 -8.34 -30.01 -1.96
N VAL A 286 -7.41 -29.23 -2.51
CA VAL A 286 -7.59 -27.81 -2.79
C VAL A 286 -7.52 -27.57 -4.30
N ARG A 287 -8.26 -26.57 -4.79
CA ARG A 287 -8.26 -26.16 -6.20
C ARG A 287 -8.38 -24.65 -6.28
N LEU A 288 -7.89 -24.06 -7.38
CA LEU A 288 -8.17 -22.66 -7.69
C LEU A 288 -9.67 -22.48 -7.95
N ARG A 289 -10.20 -21.37 -7.46
CA ARG A 289 -11.55 -20.91 -7.77
C ARG A 289 -11.64 -20.26 -9.15
#